data_AF-A0A936G5T4-F1
#
_entry.id   AF-A0A936G5T4-F1
#
_cell.length_a   1.000
_cell.length_b   1.000
_cell.length_c   1.000
_cell.angle_alpha   90.00
_cell.angle_beta   90.00
_cell.angle_gamma   90.00
#
_symmetry.space_group_name_H-M   'P 1'
#
loop_
_entity.id
_entity.type
_entity.pdbx_description
1 polymer ?
#
loop_
_entity_poly.entity_id
_entity_poly.type
_entity_poly.pdbx_seq_one_letter_code
_entity_poly.pdbx_strand_id
1 'polypeptide(L)'
;MTEPQKSLPHVQPFVETKTQPKKNGVDTRGMLSLVTMLVSLAALTMSMLGATRLIFDIFNDGLANSLEGMLVKIVVLGFAFFFGWGIGLASIRGFGNLVYPIVIKIYSWVCLAAVGLLYIKVIQKLYMQAYDALHFWAYLLMLLGGLFVLICLHLLVEEHDLRPFAIPLLVISVLQLFVIIYRYVFTNNPNGWMLLGDFTIFIVMISLSALMLMHIGILSPLRDQLNRIFSDDVVSNSNGNEAR
;
A
#
# COMPACT_ATOMS: atom_id res chain seq x y z
N MET A 1 -19.64 -54.35 48.71
CA MET A 1 -19.79 -53.68 47.39
C MET A 1 -19.10 -52.34 47.52
N THR A 2 -17.91 -52.21 46.95
CA THR A 2 -17.04 -51.03 47.12
C THR A 2 -16.82 -50.46 45.73
N GLU A 3 -17.30 -49.25 45.47
CA GLU A 3 -17.18 -48.59 44.16
C GLU A 3 -15.71 -48.26 43.83
N PRO A 4 -15.28 -48.36 42.57
CA PRO A 4 -13.92 -48.02 42.17
C PRO A 4 -13.76 -46.49 42.06
N GLN A 5 -12.72 -45.97 42.71
CA GLN A 5 -12.33 -44.56 42.74
C GLN A 5 -11.91 -44.09 41.34
N LYS A 6 -12.70 -43.19 40.75
CA LYS A 6 -12.43 -42.54 39.46
C LYS A 6 -11.15 -41.70 39.56
N SER A 7 -10.13 -42.00 38.76
CA SER A 7 -8.90 -41.21 38.69
C SER A 7 -9.19 -39.82 38.12
N LEU A 8 -8.66 -38.78 38.78
CA LEU A 8 -8.75 -37.40 38.31
C LEU A 8 -7.90 -37.22 37.04
N PRO A 9 -8.33 -36.35 36.10
CA PRO A 9 -7.59 -36.11 34.86
C PRO A 9 -6.20 -35.52 35.16
N HIS A 10 -5.18 -36.09 34.51
CA HIS A 10 -3.80 -35.65 34.58
C HIS A 10 -3.66 -34.26 33.92
N VAL A 11 -3.70 -33.20 34.72
CA VAL A 11 -3.39 -31.84 34.26
C VAL A 11 -1.89 -31.77 34.05
N GLN A 12 -1.46 -31.54 32.81
CA GLN A 12 -0.06 -31.33 32.49
C GLN A 12 0.47 -30.16 33.33
N PRO A 13 1.67 -30.27 33.94
CA PRO A 13 2.24 -29.16 34.69
C PRO A 13 2.40 -27.97 33.74
N PHE A 14 2.00 -26.79 34.21
CA PHE A 14 2.24 -25.54 33.53
C PHE A 14 3.72 -25.51 33.11
N VAL A 15 3.97 -25.56 31.80
CA VAL A 15 5.29 -25.29 31.27
C VAL A 15 5.52 -23.81 31.55
N GLU A 16 6.23 -23.52 32.64
CA GLU A 16 6.87 -22.23 32.83
C GLU A 16 7.76 -22.01 31.61
N THR A 17 7.25 -21.26 30.64
CA THR A 17 8.07 -20.68 29.59
C THR A 17 9.12 -19.87 30.32
N LYS A 18 10.35 -20.40 30.42
CA LYS A 18 11.52 -19.70 30.95
C LYS A 18 11.55 -18.33 30.30
N THR A 19 11.07 -17.33 31.02
CA THR A 19 11.21 -15.94 30.64
C THR A 19 12.69 -15.67 30.83
N GLN A 20 13.44 -15.67 29.73
CA GLN A 20 14.86 -15.39 29.76
C GLN A 20 15.10 -14.09 30.53
N PRO A 21 16.15 -14.04 31.38
CA PRO A 21 16.40 -12.88 32.22
C PRO A 21 16.63 -11.65 31.34
N LYS A 22 15.78 -10.64 31.53
CA LYS A 22 15.86 -9.33 30.91
C LYS A 22 17.20 -8.68 31.32
N LYS A 23 18.20 -8.82 30.47
CA LYS A 23 19.54 -8.26 30.70
C LYS A 23 19.48 -6.77 30.36
N ASN A 24 19.65 -5.91 31.37
CA ASN A 24 19.75 -4.45 31.26
C ASN A 24 21.05 -4.00 30.55
N GLY A 25 21.32 -4.52 29.36
CA GLY A 25 22.18 -3.85 28.39
C GLY A 25 21.28 -2.99 27.51
N VAL A 26 21.73 -1.80 27.10
CA VAL A 26 21.03 -1.01 26.08
C VAL A 26 20.63 -1.96 24.96
N ASP A 27 19.33 -2.08 24.72
CA ASP A 27 18.77 -3.09 23.83
C ASP A 27 19.14 -2.70 22.39
N THR A 28 20.37 -3.02 21.97
CA THR A 28 20.97 -2.56 20.71
C THR A 28 20.12 -2.99 19.53
N ARG A 29 19.41 -4.12 19.66
CA ARG A 29 18.43 -4.62 18.69
C ARG A 29 17.17 -3.75 18.67
N GLY A 30 16.66 -3.36 19.84
CA GLY A 30 15.54 -2.42 19.97
C GLY A 30 15.87 -1.02 19.43
N MET A 31 17.07 -0.50 19.72
CA MET A 31 17.53 0.79 19.22
C MET A 31 17.73 0.77 17.71
N LEU A 32 18.33 -0.30 17.17
CA LEU A 32 18.50 -0.48 15.73
C LEU A 32 17.15 -0.57 15.01
N SER A 33 16.20 -1.34 15.56
CA SER A 33 14.83 -1.44 15.07
C SER A 33 14.14 -0.07 15.00
N LEU A 34 14.27 0.74 16.06
CA LEU A 34 13.68 2.07 16.13
C LEU A 34 14.32 3.04 15.13
N VAL A 35 15.64 2.98 14.95
CA VAL A 35 16.34 3.79 13.95
C VAL A 35 15.93 3.38 12.53
N THR A 36 15.90 2.09 12.21
CA THR A 36 15.47 1.62 10.88
C THR A 36 14.02 1.97 10.60
N MET A 37 13.16 1.90 11.63
CA MET A 37 11.77 2.32 11.57
C MET A 37 11.66 3.81 11.21
N LEU A 38 12.37 4.68 11.92
CA LEU A 38 12.34 6.13 11.69
C LEU A 38 12.91 6.50 10.31
N VAL A 39 14.00 5.88 9.89
CA VAL A 39 14.60 6.10 8.56
C VAL A 39 13.62 5.71 7.45
N SER A 40 13.00 4.54 7.57
CA SER A 40 11.97 4.10 6.63
C SER A 40 10.78 5.05 6.58
N LEU A 41 10.26 5.45 7.74
CA LEU A 41 9.13 6.38 7.83
C LEU A 41 9.47 7.73 7.23
N ALA A 42 10.64 8.28 7.52
CA ALA A 42 11.08 9.55 6.95
C ALA A 42 11.19 9.47 5.42
N ALA A 43 11.76 8.39 4.89
CA ALA A 43 11.88 8.17 3.45
C ALA A 43 10.51 8.03 2.77
N LEU A 44 9.61 7.21 3.32
CA LEU A 44 8.25 7.04 2.81
C LEU A 44 7.46 8.35 2.86
N THR A 45 7.58 9.10 3.95
CA THR A 45 6.88 10.39 4.12
C THR A 45 7.36 11.41 3.10
N MET A 46 8.68 11.58 2.95
CA MET A 46 9.25 12.53 1.98
C MET A 46 8.87 12.15 0.55
N SER A 47 8.88 10.85 0.23
CA SER A 47 8.43 10.38 -1.07
C SER A 47 6.94 10.66 -1.31
N MET A 48 6.06 10.41 -0.34
CA MET A 48 4.62 10.62 -0.50
C MET A 48 4.27 12.12 -0.57
N LEU A 49 4.93 12.96 0.23
CA LEU A 49 4.76 14.41 0.16
C LEU A 49 5.28 14.98 -1.17
N GLY A 50 6.43 14.50 -1.63
CA GLY A 50 6.97 14.89 -2.94
C GLY A 50 6.08 14.46 -4.10
N ALA A 51 5.52 13.25 -4.05
CA ALA A 51 4.55 12.78 -5.04
C ALA A 51 3.26 13.63 -5.03
N THR A 52 2.76 13.97 -3.84
CA THR A 52 1.58 14.84 -3.69
C THR A 52 1.82 16.22 -4.32
N ARG A 53 2.99 16.81 -4.09
CA ARG A 53 3.37 18.08 -4.71
C ARG A 53 3.42 17.95 -6.24
N LEU A 54 4.06 16.90 -6.75
CA LEU A 54 4.16 16.66 -8.19
C LEU A 54 2.78 16.54 -8.86
N ILE A 55 1.84 15.82 -8.21
CA ILE A 55 0.45 15.73 -8.66
C ILE A 55 -0.19 17.13 -8.71
N PHE A 56 -0.02 17.93 -7.65
CA PHE A 56 -0.60 19.26 -7.57
C PHE A 56 -0.06 20.20 -8.66
N ASP A 57 1.24 20.17 -8.90
CA ASP A 57 1.90 20.94 -9.97
C ASP A 57 1.31 20.55 -11.34
N ILE A 58 1.16 19.25 -11.63
CA ILE A 58 0.57 18.76 -12.90
C ILE A 58 -0.88 19.24 -13.09
N PHE A 59 -1.67 19.30 -12.01
CA PHE A 59 -3.07 19.72 -12.10
C PHE A 59 -3.26 21.23 -12.24
N ASN A 60 -2.38 22.05 -11.66
CA ASN A 60 -2.50 23.51 -11.66
C ASN A 60 -1.69 24.18 -12.77
N ASP A 61 -0.41 23.84 -12.92
CA ASP A 61 0.50 24.51 -13.86
C ASP A 61 0.47 23.86 -15.26
N GLY A 62 -0.13 22.68 -15.36
CA GLY A 62 -0.30 21.92 -16.59
C GLY A 62 0.91 21.06 -16.96
N LEU A 63 0.67 19.95 -17.66
CA LEU A 63 1.68 18.93 -17.89
C LEU A 63 2.88 19.46 -18.71
N ALA A 64 2.64 20.36 -19.66
CA ALA A 64 3.67 20.96 -20.52
C ALA A 64 4.71 21.79 -19.74
N ASN A 65 4.27 22.54 -18.73
CA ASN A 65 5.17 23.34 -17.89
C ASN A 65 5.83 22.50 -16.78
N SER A 66 5.20 21.39 -16.38
CA SER A 66 5.73 20.48 -15.36
C SER A 66 6.62 19.37 -15.91
N LEU A 67 6.66 19.15 -17.23
CA LEU A 67 7.42 18.09 -17.91
C LEU A 67 8.93 18.23 -17.75
N GLU A 68 9.43 19.47 -17.65
CA GLU A 68 10.86 19.73 -17.48
C GLU A 68 11.35 19.20 -16.12
N GLY A 69 12.24 18.22 -16.16
CA GLY A 69 12.75 17.53 -14.97
C GLY A 69 11.74 16.59 -14.29
N MET A 70 10.56 16.34 -14.87
CA MET A 70 9.55 15.45 -14.28
C MET A 70 10.08 14.03 -14.08
N LEU A 71 10.74 13.48 -15.10
CA LEU A 71 11.32 12.14 -15.05
C LEU A 71 12.35 12.04 -13.91
N VAL A 72 13.19 13.07 -13.76
CA VAL A 72 14.18 13.14 -12.66
C VAL A 72 13.47 13.14 -11.31
N LYS A 73 12.42 13.96 -11.14
CA LYS A 73 11.61 13.98 -9.90
C LYS A 73 10.98 12.61 -9.63
N ILE A 74 10.37 11.98 -10.63
CA ILE A 74 9.75 10.65 -10.51
C ILE A 74 10.78 9.59 -10.11
N VAL A 75 11.96 9.58 -10.74
CA VAL A 75 13.02 8.62 -10.43
C VAL A 75 13.54 8.81 -9.01
N VAL A 76 13.78 10.05 -8.59
CA VAL A 76 14.25 10.36 -7.23
C VAL A 76 13.21 9.97 -6.18
N LEU A 77 11.93 10.29 -6.42
CA LEU A 77 10.84 9.90 -5.53
C LEU A 77 10.65 8.39 -5.49
N GLY A 78 10.67 7.72 -6.65
CA GLY A 78 10.59 6.26 -6.74
C GLY A 78 11.71 5.58 -5.99
N PHE A 79 12.95 6.05 -6.13
CA PHE A 79 14.09 5.51 -5.39
C PHE A 79 13.93 5.70 -3.87
N ALA A 80 13.53 6.89 -3.43
CA ALA A 80 13.25 7.16 -2.02
C ALA A 80 12.14 6.25 -1.47
N PHE A 81 11.08 6.03 -2.26
CA PHE A 81 9.98 5.12 -1.91
C PHE A 81 10.47 3.68 -1.75
N PHE A 82 11.12 3.11 -2.76
CA PHE A 82 11.58 1.72 -2.72
C PHE A 82 12.61 1.48 -1.63
N PHE A 83 13.50 2.46 -1.39
CA PHE A 83 14.45 2.41 -0.29
C PHE A 83 13.73 2.39 1.07
N GLY A 84 12.80 3.31 1.28
CA GLY A 84 12.00 3.36 2.51
C GLY A 84 11.16 2.11 2.71
N TRP A 85 10.56 1.59 1.64
CA TRP A 85 9.76 0.36 1.61
C TRP A 85 10.61 -0.86 1.97
N GLY A 86 11.79 -1.01 1.37
CA GLY A 86 12.72 -2.11 1.65
C GLY A 86 13.24 -2.11 3.09
N ILE A 87 13.63 -0.95 3.63
CA ILE A 87 14.01 -0.82 5.05
C ILE A 87 12.80 -1.12 5.95
N GLY A 88 11.60 -0.73 5.54
CA GLY A 88 10.36 -1.03 6.25
C GLY A 88 10.11 -2.54 6.37
N LEU A 89 10.31 -3.28 5.29
CA LEU A 89 10.23 -4.73 5.29
C LEU A 89 11.25 -5.37 6.24
N ALA A 90 12.49 -4.90 6.21
CA ALA A 90 13.53 -5.35 7.14
C ALA A 90 13.18 -5.01 8.60
N SER A 91 12.55 -3.85 8.85
CA SER A 91 12.15 -3.43 10.19
C SER A 91 11.05 -4.32 10.79
N ILE A 92 10.05 -4.71 9.99
CA ILE A 92 8.96 -5.59 10.45
C ILE A 92 9.47 -7.03 10.59
N ARG A 93 10.07 -7.57 9.54
CA ARG A 93 10.41 -9.01 9.47
C ARG A 93 11.71 -9.35 10.18
N GLY A 94 12.70 -8.47 10.14
CA GLY A 94 14.02 -8.70 10.77
C GLY A 94 14.06 -8.38 12.26
N PHE A 95 13.32 -7.35 12.71
CA PHE A 95 13.38 -6.88 14.10
C PHE A 95 12.08 -7.07 14.89
N GLY A 96 11.01 -7.59 14.28
CA GLY A 96 9.74 -7.89 14.97
C GLY A 96 9.06 -6.65 15.56
N ASN A 97 9.16 -5.50 14.90
CA ASN A 97 8.62 -4.25 15.41
C ASN A 97 7.08 -4.23 15.38
N LEU A 98 6.43 -4.21 16.55
CA LEU A 98 4.96 -4.16 16.67
C LEU A 98 4.34 -2.80 16.31
N VAL A 99 5.09 -1.69 16.46
CA VAL A 99 4.55 -0.33 16.26
C VAL A 99 4.43 0.00 14.77
N TYR A 100 5.37 -0.48 13.98
CA TYR A 100 5.47 -0.11 12.57
C TYR A 100 4.25 -0.57 11.72
N PRO A 101 3.68 -1.77 11.90
CA PRO A 101 2.42 -2.14 11.26
C PRO A 101 1.25 -1.19 11.54
N ILE A 102 1.17 -0.62 12.75
CA ILE A 102 0.14 0.35 13.13
C ILE A 102 0.31 1.65 12.33
N VAL A 103 1.55 2.14 12.22
CA VAL A 103 1.84 3.36 11.45
C VAL A 103 1.51 3.16 9.98
N ILE A 104 1.89 2.03 9.40
CA ILE A 104 1.60 1.73 7.98
C ILE A 104 0.10 1.63 7.73
N LYS A 105 -0.69 1.09 8.68
CA LYS A 105 -2.17 1.10 8.56
C LYS A 105 -2.70 2.52 8.39
N ILE A 106 -2.21 3.47 9.19
CA ILE A 106 -2.60 4.90 9.07
C ILE A 106 -2.17 5.45 7.71
N TYR A 107 -0.94 5.16 7.27
CA TYR A 107 -0.43 5.62 5.98
C TYR A 107 -1.26 5.07 4.81
N SER A 108 -1.72 3.82 4.87
CA SER A 108 -2.59 3.24 3.86
C SER A 108 -3.93 3.98 3.76
N TRP A 109 -4.54 4.35 4.89
CA TRP A 109 -5.76 5.15 4.91
C TRP A 109 -5.56 6.56 4.34
N VAL A 110 -4.46 7.21 4.70
CA VAL A 110 -4.10 8.53 4.14
C VAL A 110 -3.85 8.42 2.64
N CYS A 111 -3.15 7.38 2.18
CA CYS A 111 -2.90 7.11 0.77
C CYS A 111 -4.22 6.85 0.02
N LEU A 112 -5.14 6.09 0.61
CA LEU A 112 -6.47 5.85 0.03
C LEU A 112 -7.25 7.16 -0.12
N ALA A 113 -7.25 8.01 0.90
CA ALA A 113 -7.90 9.31 0.82
C ALA A 113 -7.27 10.18 -0.29
N ALA A 114 -5.94 10.20 -0.39
CA ALA A 114 -5.23 10.93 -1.44
C ALA A 114 -5.58 10.42 -2.85
N VAL A 115 -5.59 9.10 -3.05
CA VAL A 115 -5.99 8.47 -4.32
C VAL A 115 -7.46 8.76 -4.64
N GLY A 116 -8.34 8.73 -3.64
CA GLY A 116 -9.75 9.08 -3.81
C GLY A 116 -9.95 10.53 -4.25
N LEU A 117 -9.26 11.48 -3.62
CA LEU A 117 -9.29 12.89 -4.02
C LEU A 117 -8.72 13.09 -5.43
N LEU A 118 -7.61 12.41 -5.74
CA LEU A 118 -7.01 12.42 -7.07
C LEU A 118 -8.01 11.90 -8.12
N TYR A 119 -8.72 10.81 -7.81
CA TYR A 119 -9.72 10.24 -8.71
C TYR A 119 -10.87 11.21 -8.97
N ILE A 120 -11.40 11.86 -7.93
CA ILE A 120 -12.44 12.90 -8.09
C ILE A 120 -11.93 14.06 -8.96
N LYS A 121 -10.68 14.50 -8.76
CA LYS A 121 -10.05 15.55 -9.58
C LYS A 121 -9.90 15.14 -11.04
N VAL A 122 -9.53 13.89 -11.30
CA VAL A 122 -9.48 13.33 -12.66
C VAL A 122 -10.89 13.36 -13.29
N ILE A 123 -11.92 12.89 -12.59
CA ILE A 123 -13.31 12.93 -13.08
C ILE A 123 -13.74 14.37 -13.42
N GLN A 124 -13.41 15.34 -12.57
CA GLN A 124 -13.70 16.76 -12.82
C GLN A 124 -13.03 17.28 -14.11
N LYS A 125 -11.76 16.92 -14.33
CA LYS A 125 -11.03 17.29 -15.55
C LYS A 125 -11.58 16.59 -16.80
N LEU A 126 -11.94 15.30 -16.69
CA LEU A 126 -12.59 14.54 -17.76
C LEU A 126 -13.92 15.18 -18.17
N TYR A 127 -14.76 15.55 -17.18
CA TYR A 127 -16.04 16.20 -17.41
C TYR A 127 -15.92 17.54 -18.15
N MET A 128 -14.85 18.30 -17.87
CA MET A 128 -14.58 19.56 -18.57
C MET A 128 -14.07 19.37 -20.00
N GLN A 129 -13.68 18.15 -20.41
CA GLN A 129 -13.19 17.81 -21.75
C GLN A 129 -11.99 18.66 -22.22
N ALA A 130 -11.33 19.36 -21.30
CA ALA A 130 -10.18 20.23 -21.56
C ALA A 130 -8.87 19.46 -21.35
N TYR A 131 -8.73 18.30 -22.00
CA TYR A 131 -7.54 17.46 -21.90
C TYR A 131 -7.08 16.98 -23.27
N ASP A 132 -5.76 16.91 -23.42
CA ASP A 132 -5.11 16.36 -24.61
C ASP A 132 -4.78 14.87 -24.41
N ALA A 133 -4.48 14.13 -25.49
CA ALA A 133 -4.19 12.70 -25.40
C ALA A 133 -3.04 12.37 -24.42
N LEU A 134 -2.03 13.23 -24.35
CA LEU A 134 -0.89 13.09 -23.44
C LEU A 134 -1.30 13.31 -21.96
N HIS A 135 -2.19 14.27 -21.71
CA HIS A 135 -2.73 14.54 -20.38
C HIS A 135 -3.59 13.38 -19.88
N PHE A 136 -4.35 12.75 -20.78
CA PHE A 136 -5.13 11.56 -20.47
C PHE A 136 -4.24 10.42 -19.93
N TRP A 137 -3.15 10.09 -20.64
CA TRP A 137 -2.20 9.07 -20.19
C TRP A 137 -1.53 9.43 -18.87
N ALA A 138 -1.21 10.71 -18.65
CA ALA A 138 -0.68 11.18 -17.38
C ALA A 138 -1.67 10.98 -16.22
N TYR A 139 -2.97 11.28 -16.42
CA TYR A 139 -4.00 11.04 -15.41
C TYR A 139 -4.14 9.55 -15.07
N LEU A 140 -4.13 8.68 -16.09
CA LEU A 140 -4.18 7.23 -15.89
C LEU A 140 -2.95 6.73 -15.12
N LEU A 141 -1.75 7.16 -15.50
CA LEU A 141 -0.51 6.76 -14.82
C LEU A 141 -0.43 7.27 -13.39
N MET A 142 -0.92 8.48 -13.11
CA MET A 142 -0.98 9.01 -11.75
C MET A 142 -1.95 8.20 -10.87
N LEU A 143 -3.12 7.83 -11.39
CA LEU A 143 -4.06 6.95 -10.69
C LEU A 143 -3.44 5.58 -10.40
N LEU A 144 -2.85 4.95 -11.43
CA LEU A 144 -2.19 3.65 -11.29
C LEU A 144 -1.01 3.70 -10.32
N GLY A 145 -0.19 4.75 -10.38
CA GLY A 145 0.93 4.96 -9.46
C GLY A 145 0.47 5.11 -8.01
N GLY A 146 -0.62 5.86 -7.77
CA GLY A 146 -1.22 5.98 -6.44
C GLY A 146 -1.76 4.64 -5.90
N LEU A 147 -2.45 3.87 -6.74
CA LEU A 147 -2.91 2.52 -6.37
C LEU A 147 -1.72 1.57 -6.13
N PHE A 148 -0.67 1.65 -6.94
CA PHE A 148 0.54 0.84 -6.78
C PHE A 148 1.21 1.10 -5.43
N VAL A 149 1.36 2.37 -5.04
CA VAL A 149 1.88 2.74 -3.71
C VAL A 149 1.01 2.14 -2.60
N LEU A 150 -0.32 2.21 -2.73
CA LEU A 150 -1.25 1.61 -1.78
C LEU A 150 -1.07 0.10 -1.66
N ILE A 151 -0.84 -0.60 -2.78
CA ILE A 151 -0.53 -2.04 -2.81
C ILE A 151 0.81 -2.31 -2.12
N CYS A 152 1.86 -1.52 -2.38
CA CYS A 152 3.15 -1.66 -1.72
C CYS A 152 3.06 -1.48 -0.20
N LEU A 153 2.31 -0.48 0.27
CA LEU A 153 2.05 -0.26 1.70
C LEU A 153 1.28 -1.44 2.30
N HIS A 154 0.33 -1.99 1.55
CA HIS A 154 -0.39 -3.18 1.99
C HIS A 154 0.52 -4.40 2.16
N LEU A 155 1.45 -4.63 1.22
CA LEU A 155 2.41 -5.75 1.30
C LEU A 155 3.36 -5.68 2.51
N LEU A 156 3.46 -4.53 3.17
CA LEU A 156 4.21 -4.39 4.43
C LEU A 156 3.48 -5.03 5.62
N VAL A 157 2.14 -5.06 5.63
CA VAL A 157 1.35 -5.42 6.82
C VAL A 157 0.62 -6.74 6.61
N GLU A 158 0.91 -7.72 7.48
CA GLU A 158 0.41 -9.08 7.37
C GLU A 158 -1.11 -9.26 7.61
N GLU A 159 -1.72 -8.35 8.37
CA GLU A 159 -3.14 -8.41 8.76
C GLU A 159 -3.92 -7.17 8.32
N HIS A 160 -3.64 -6.67 7.12
CA HIS A 160 -4.46 -5.60 6.55
C HIS A 160 -5.47 -6.22 5.60
N ASP A 161 -6.76 -5.95 5.76
CA ASP A 161 -7.77 -6.26 4.73
C ASP A 161 -7.86 -5.11 3.72
N LEU A 162 -7.78 -5.40 2.42
CA LEU A 162 -7.99 -4.40 1.35
C LEU A 162 -9.47 -4.12 1.09
N ARG A 163 -10.37 -4.98 1.57
CA ARG A 163 -11.82 -4.88 1.29
C ARG A 163 -12.41 -3.52 1.71
N PRO A 164 -12.09 -2.96 2.90
CA PRO A 164 -12.58 -1.65 3.29
C PRO A 164 -12.10 -0.52 2.35
N PHE A 165 -10.96 -0.72 1.68
CA PHE A 165 -10.40 0.27 0.74
C PHE A 165 -11.08 0.24 -0.63
N ALA A 166 -11.60 -0.92 -1.02
CA ALA A 166 -12.38 -1.04 -2.26
C ALA A 166 -13.68 -0.24 -2.20
N ILE A 167 -14.32 -0.12 -1.03
CA ILE A 167 -15.62 0.54 -0.89
C ILE A 167 -15.56 2.01 -1.34
N PRO A 168 -14.67 2.88 -0.83
CA PRO A 168 -14.58 4.26 -1.31
C PRO A 168 -14.29 4.37 -2.82
N LEU A 169 -13.42 3.51 -3.36
CA LEU A 169 -13.09 3.52 -4.79
C LEU A 169 -14.27 3.09 -5.67
N LEU A 170 -15.07 2.11 -5.22
CA LEU A 170 -16.31 1.70 -5.87
C LEU A 170 -17.33 2.84 -5.86
N VAL A 171 -17.52 3.52 -4.73
CA VAL A 171 -18.44 4.68 -4.65
C VAL A 171 -18.04 5.75 -5.66
N ILE A 172 -16.75 6.10 -5.75
CA ILE A 172 -16.28 7.10 -6.72
C ILE A 172 -16.46 6.59 -8.16
N SER A 173 -16.26 5.30 -8.42
CA SER A 173 -16.48 4.73 -9.76
C SER A 173 -17.95 4.78 -10.17
N VAL A 174 -18.89 4.53 -9.24
CA VAL A 174 -20.33 4.71 -9.49
C VAL A 174 -20.65 6.17 -9.77
N LEU A 175 -20.04 7.12 -9.03
CA LEU A 175 -20.17 8.54 -9.33
C LEU A 175 -19.64 8.89 -10.72
N GLN A 176 -18.49 8.34 -11.13
CA GLN A 176 -17.97 8.53 -12.49
C GLN A 176 -18.97 8.04 -13.55
N LEU A 177 -19.57 6.86 -13.35
CA LEU A 177 -20.59 6.35 -14.27
C LEU A 177 -21.78 7.31 -14.39
N PHE A 178 -22.25 7.88 -13.27
CA PHE A 178 -23.31 8.87 -13.29
C PHE A 178 -22.91 10.14 -14.05
N VAL A 179 -21.68 10.62 -13.87
CA VAL A 179 -21.12 11.77 -14.59
C VAL A 179 -21.04 11.50 -16.09
N ILE A 180 -20.61 10.30 -16.50
CA ILE A 180 -20.58 9.87 -17.91
C ILE A 180 -22.00 9.89 -18.49
N ILE A 181 -22.96 9.23 -17.84
CA ILE A 181 -24.35 9.18 -18.31
C ILE A 181 -24.91 10.60 -18.44
N TYR A 182 -24.75 11.44 -17.40
CA TYR A 182 -25.21 12.82 -17.43
C TYR A 182 -24.62 13.62 -18.60
N ARG A 183 -23.29 13.54 -18.78
CA ARG A 183 -22.60 14.31 -19.82
C ARG A 183 -22.99 13.84 -21.23
N TYR A 184 -22.98 12.55 -21.52
CA TYR A 184 -23.15 12.07 -22.89
C TYR A 184 -24.60 11.83 -23.30
N VAL A 185 -25.52 11.63 -22.35
CA VAL A 185 -26.96 11.44 -22.64
C VAL A 185 -27.73 12.75 -22.53
N PHE A 186 -27.39 13.62 -21.57
CA PHE A 186 -28.17 14.83 -21.29
C PHE A 186 -27.55 16.13 -21.82
N THR A 187 -26.36 16.09 -22.43
CA THR A 187 -25.72 17.29 -23.03
C THR A 187 -25.70 17.21 -24.55
N ASN A 188 -25.97 18.33 -25.23
CA ASN A 188 -26.17 18.40 -26.68
C ASN A 188 -24.90 18.35 -27.56
N ASN A 189 -23.71 18.17 -26.97
CA ASN A 189 -22.42 18.07 -27.71
C ASN A 189 -21.59 16.84 -27.28
N PRO A 190 -22.07 15.61 -27.54
CA PRO A 190 -21.32 14.40 -27.19
C PRO A 190 -20.13 14.21 -28.14
N ASN A 191 -18.91 14.35 -27.61
CA ASN A 191 -17.70 14.00 -28.36
C ASN A 191 -17.35 12.51 -28.14
N GLY A 192 -17.64 11.67 -29.13
CA GLY A 192 -17.47 10.22 -29.04
C GLY A 192 -16.03 9.75 -28.75
N TRP A 193 -15.02 10.55 -29.11
CA TRP A 193 -13.62 10.19 -28.81
C TRP A 193 -13.29 10.32 -27.32
N MET A 194 -13.84 11.33 -26.64
CA MET A 194 -13.65 11.55 -25.21
C MET A 194 -14.41 10.52 -24.36
N LEU A 195 -15.50 9.97 -24.90
CA LEU A 195 -16.26 8.89 -24.28
C LEU A 195 -15.38 7.66 -24.01
N LEU A 196 -14.54 7.29 -24.98
CA LEU A 196 -13.60 6.17 -24.83
C LEU A 196 -12.60 6.39 -23.70
N GLY A 197 -12.10 7.62 -23.52
CA GLY A 197 -11.22 7.97 -22.41
C GLY A 197 -11.91 7.78 -21.06
N ASP A 198 -13.13 8.32 -20.93
CA ASP A 198 -13.90 8.23 -19.69
C ASP A 198 -14.25 6.77 -19.34
N PHE A 199 -14.62 5.95 -20.34
CA PHE A 199 -14.84 4.52 -20.16
C PHE A 199 -13.57 3.76 -19.80
N THR A 200 -12.42 4.12 -20.38
CA THR A 200 -11.16 3.44 -20.10
C THR A 200 -10.77 3.62 -18.63
N ILE A 201 -10.83 4.85 -18.11
CA ILE A 201 -10.57 5.12 -16.68
C ILE A 201 -11.59 4.39 -15.81
N PHE A 202 -12.87 4.44 -16.17
CA PHE A 202 -13.92 3.73 -15.42
C PHE A 202 -13.67 2.22 -15.36
N ILE A 203 -13.38 1.57 -16.50
CA ILE A 203 -13.12 0.13 -16.59
C ILE A 203 -11.89 -0.25 -15.77
N VAL A 204 -10.78 0.50 -15.90
CA VAL A 204 -9.57 0.23 -15.12
C VAL A 204 -9.85 0.33 -13.62
N MET A 205 -10.52 1.40 -13.19
CA MET A 205 -10.79 1.65 -11.77
C MET A 205 -11.80 0.68 -11.18
N ILE A 206 -12.86 0.32 -11.90
CA ILE A 206 -13.84 -0.66 -11.43
C ILE A 206 -13.22 -2.05 -11.37
N SER A 207 -12.38 -2.44 -12.35
CA SER A 207 -11.67 -3.72 -12.34
C SER A 207 -10.70 -3.81 -11.16
N LEU A 208 -9.92 -2.75 -10.90
CA LEU A 208 -9.00 -2.72 -9.75
C LEU A 208 -9.75 -2.74 -8.42
N SER A 209 -10.85 -1.99 -8.31
CA SER A 209 -11.67 -1.98 -7.10
C SER A 209 -12.36 -3.34 -6.86
N ALA A 210 -12.87 -3.97 -7.92
CA ALA A 210 -13.44 -5.32 -7.85
C ALA A 210 -12.38 -6.37 -7.47
N LEU A 211 -11.16 -6.26 -8.01
CA LEU A 211 -10.04 -7.13 -7.64
C LEU A 211 -9.68 -6.97 -6.15
N MET A 212 -9.67 -5.75 -5.63
CA MET A 212 -9.48 -5.49 -4.19
C MET A 212 -10.62 -6.08 -3.34
N LEU A 213 -11.86 -6.06 -3.83
CA LEU A 213 -13.04 -6.60 -3.14
C LEU A 213 -13.08 -8.13 -3.14
N MET A 214 -12.67 -8.76 -4.25
CA MET A 214 -12.63 -10.22 -4.42
C MET A 214 -11.70 -10.93 -3.41
N HIS A 215 -11.00 -10.16 -2.58
CA HIS A 215 -9.99 -10.58 -1.63
C HIS A 215 -8.81 -11.19 -2.39
N ILE A 216 -7.68 -10.52 -2.24
CA ILE A 216 -6.42 -10.81 -2.89
C ILE A 216 -5.81 -12.12 -2.35
N GLY A 217 -6.43 -13.26 -2.65
CA GLY A 217 -5.78 -14.57 -2.62
C GLY A 217 -4.69 -14.74 -3.70
N ILE A 218 -4.39 -13.67 -4.45
CA ILE A 218 -3.42 -13.66 -5.55
C ILE A 218 -2.08 -13.00 -5.19
N LEU A 219 -2.03 -12.16 -4.13
CA LEU A 219 -0.77 -11.60 -3.60
C LEU A 219 -0.21 -12.45 -2.46
N SER A 220 -0.96 -13.43 -1.94
CA SER A 220 -0.42 -14.43 -1.00
C SER A 220 0.85 -15.12 -1.54
N PRO A 221 0.93 -15.60 -2.80
CA PRO A 221 2.18 -16.18 -3.30
C PRO A 221 3.35 -15.18 -3.38
N LEU A 222 3.10 -13.90 -3.69
CA LEU A 222 4.17 -12.87 -3.66
C LEU A 222 4.64 -12.58 -2.24
N ARG A 223 3.71 -12.59 -1.28
CA ARG A 223 4.02 -12.46 0.14
C ARG A 223 4.78 -13.68 0.66
N ASP A 224 4.43 -14.89 0.24
CA ASP A 224 5.11 -16.13 0.62
C ASP A 224 6.53 -16.17 0.06
N GLN A 225 6.74 -15.73 -1.18
CA GLN A 225 8.08 -15.57 -1.76
C GLN A 225 8.93 -14.59 -0.96
N LEU A 226 8.33 -13.45 -0.57
CA LEU A 226 9.01 -12.44 0.23
C LEU A 226 9.35 -12.97 1.63
N ASN A 227 8.41 -13.67 2.28
CA ASN A 227 8.64 -14.32 3.57
C ASN A 227 9.74 -15.39 3.49
N ARG A 228 9.83 -16.14 2.38
CA ARG A 228 10.86 -17.17 2.18
C ARG A 228 12.27 -16.57 2.12
N ILE A 229 12.46 -15.47 1.39
CA ILE A 229 13.74 -14.76 1.30
C ILE A 229 14.25 -14.36 2.69
N PHE A 230 13.37 -13.81 3.54
CA PHE A 230 13.77 -13.38 4.88
C PHE A 230 13.85 -14.52 5.91
N SER A 231 13.17 -15.64 5.69
CA SER A 231 13.23 -16.81 6.58
C SER A 231 14.48 -17.66 6.35
N ASP A 232 14.91 -17.79 5.09
CA ASP A 232 16.11 -18.55 4.73
C ASP A 232 17.38 -17.90 5.30
N ASP A 233 17.42 -16.57 5.41
CA ASP A 233 18.51 -15.83 6.05
C ASP A 233 18.61 -16.10 7.57
N VAL A 234 17.50 -16.38 8.24
CA VAL A 234 17.48 -16.69 9.69
C VAL A 234 17.93 -18.13 9.95
N VAL A 235 17.55 -19.09 9.10
CA VAL A 235 17.94 -20.50 9.23
C VAL A 235 19.38 -20.75 8.80
N SER A 236 19.87 -20.06 7.77
CA SER A 236 21.27 -20.15 7.35
C SER A 236 22.23 -19.68 8.44
N ASN A 237 21.84 -18.65 9.21
CA ASN A 237 22.68 -18.08 10.26
C ASN A 237 22.65 -18.89 11.59
N SER A 238 21.64 -19.75 11.82
CA SER A 238 21.63 -20.64 12.99
C SER A 238 22.53 -21.86 12.79
N ASN A 239 22.58 -22.42 11.58
CA ASN A 239 23.39 -23.60 11.28
C ASN A 239 24.90 -23.30 11.18
N GLY A 240 25.30 -22.04 11.04
CA GLY A 240 26.71 -21.63 11.04
C GLY A 240 27.35 -21.52 12.43
N ASN A 241 26.56 -21.46 13.50
CA ASN A 241 27.04 -21.27 14.88
C ASN A 241 27.15 -22.57 15.69
N GLU A 242 26.74 -23.71 15.14
CA GLU A 242 26.95 -25.03 15.78
C GLU A 242 28.20 -25.76 15.25
N ALA A 243 28.97 -25.14 14.36
CA ALA A 243 30.16 -25.73 13.73
C ALA A 243 31.49 -25.01 14.07
N ARG A 244 31.60 -24.47 15.29
CA ARG A 244 32.89 -23.99 15.85
C ARG A 244 33.08 -24.42 17.29
#